data_AF-V5SCY8-F1
#
_entry.id   AF-V5SCY8-F1
#
_cell.length_a   1.000
_cell.length_b   1.000
_cell.length_c   1.000
_cell.angle_alpha   90.00
_cell.angle_beta   90.00
_cell.angle_gamma   90.00
#
_symmetry.space_group_name_H-M   'P 1'
#
loop_
_entity.id
_entity.type
_entity.pdbx_description
1 polymer ?
#
loop_
_entity_poly.entity_id
_entity_poly.type
_entity_poly.pdbx_seq_one_letter_code
_entity_poly.pdbx_strand_id
1 'polypeptide(L)'
;MLAGACANRTAPAFILESFRFSSNREKILILYFVVLLIGKPVPTFPEALWDISRPRDMAKPVFVLNGPNLNMLGQREPEVYGRETLDDVRTRVEARAAKLGLTVDFRQSNTEGEIIGWIQEARGAASGIVLNAGSLTHSSIGILDALNAAELPVIEVHLSNIFRREEFRHRSYVSLAAKGVICGLGAQGYELALDAMANLTA
;
A
#
# COMPACT_ATOMS: atom_id res chain seq x y z
N MET A 1 -59.47 12.83 -6.45
CA MET A 1 -59.04 12.26 -7.75
C MET A 1 -57.61 11.75 -7.59
N LEU A 2 -57.40 10.44 -7.88
CA LEU A 2 -56.13 9.70 -8.10
C LEU A 2 -55.10 9.77 -6.93
N ALA A 3 -54.90 8.77 -6.07
CA ALA A 3 -54.53 7.35 -6.23
C ALA A 3 -53.22 7.10 -6.99
N GLY A 4 -52.19 6.59 -6.30
CA GLY A 4 -51.15 5.72 -6.88
C GLY A 4 -49.70 5.95 -6.46
N ALA A 5 -49.22 5.22 -5.45
CA ALA A 5 -48.07 4.29 -5.50
C ALA A 5 -47.42 4.05 -4.12
N CYS A 6 -47.51 2.78 -3.68
CA CYS A 6 -46.80 2.07 -2.60
C CYS A 6 -45.59 2.80 -1.95
N ALA A 7 -45.51 3.05 -0.64
CA ALA A 7 -45.68 2.12 0.48
C ALA A 7 -44.89 0.80 0.34
N ASN A 8 -43.55 0.86 0.26
CA ASN A 8 -42.71 -0.30 0.64
C ASN A 8 -41.21 0.00 0.88
N ARG A 9 -40.87 1.00 1.71
CA ARG A 9 -39.54 1.04 2.34
C ARG A 9 -39.73 0.97 3.84
N THR A 10 -39.27 -0.13 4.43
CA THR A 10 -39.22 -0.26 5.88
C THR A 10 -38.30 0.83 6.44
N ALA A 11 -38.75 1.52 7.48
CA ALA A 11 -38.01 2.57 8.20
C ALA A 11 -36.48 2.34 8.40
N PRO A 12 -35.94 1.11 8.56
CA PRO A 12 -34.49 0.88 8.63
C PRO A 12 -33.68 1.31 7.40
N ALA A 13 -34.26 1.35 6.19
CA ALA A 13 -33.51 1.70 4.98
C ALA A 13 -33.12 3.19 4.91
N PHE A 14 -33.90 4.07 5.53
CA PHE A 14 -33.68 5.53 5.47
C PHE A 14 -32.58 6.00 6.45
N ILE A 15 -32.39 5.29 7.57
CA ILE A 15 -31.37 5.59 8.58
C ILE A 15 -29.97 5.24 8.05
N LEU A 16 -29.85 4.20 7.22
CA LEU A 16 -28.57 3.73 6.70
C LEU A 16 -27.97 4.63 5.59
N GLU A 17 -28.79 5.35 4.83
CA GLU A 17 -28.30 6.28 3.78
C GLU A 17 -27.84 7.64 4.33
N SER A 18 -28.25 7.99 5.55
CA SER A 18 -27.97 9.30 6.16
C SER A 18 -26.62 9.36 6.89
N PHE A 19 -25.95 8.22 7.08
CA PHE A 19 -24.66 8.11 7.76
C PHE A 19 -23.59 7.61 6.79
N ARG A 20 -22.51 8.38 6.62
CA ARG A 20 -21.30 7.90 5.94
C ARG A 20 -20.59 6.91 6.86
N PHE A 21 -20.66 5.62 6.53
CA PHE A 21 -19.95 4.57 7.26
C PHE A 21 -18.59 4.28 6.64
N SER A 22 -17.57 4.20 7.49
CA SER A 22 -16.19 3.91 7.07
C SER A 22 -15.98 2.42 6.75
N SER A 23 -16.88 1.53 7.22
CA SER A 23 -16.78 0.08 7.01
C SER A 23 -18.11 -0.66 7.15
N ASN A 24 -18.18 -1.89 6.65
CA ASN A 24 -19.32 -2.79 6.84
C ASN A 24 -19.56 -3.12 8.33
N ARG A 25 -18.56 -2.96 9.20
CA ARG A 25 -18.64 -3.19 10.66
C ARG A 25 -19.52 -2.16 11.36
N GLU A 26 -19.43 -0.89 10.98
CA GLU A 26 -20.26 0.19 11.53
C GLU A 26 -21.74 0.00 11.13
N LYS A 27 -21.98 -0.43 9.88
CA LYS A 27 -23.31 -0.77 9.39
C LYS A 27 -23.95 -1.90 10.21
N ILE A 28 -23.19 -2.95 10.53
CA ILE A 28 -23.69 -4.11 11.30
C ILE A 28 -23.98 -3.73 12.76
N LEU A 29 -23.08 -3.00 13.43
CA LEU A 29 -23.32 -2.57 14.82
C LEU A 29 -24.54 -1.66 14.96
N ILE A 30 -24.71 -0.70 14.04
CA ILE A 30 -25.85 0.22 14.08
C ILE A 30 -27.14 -0.51 13.72
N LEU A 31 -27.11 -1.43 12.75
CA LEU A 31 -28.27 -2.28 12.47
C LEU A 31 -28.67 -3.09 13.72
N TYR A 32 -27.70 -3.62 14.47
CA TYR A 32 -27.95 -4.35 15.71
C TYR A 32 -28.57 -3.45 16.80
N PHE A 33 -28.03 -2.23 16.97
CA PHE A 33 -28.54 -1.25 17.94
C PHE A 33 -29.94 -0.75 17.57
N VAL A 34 -30.20 -0.53 16.28
CA VAL A 34 -31.53 -0.17 15.76
C VAL A 34 -32.52 -1.31 15.96
N VAL A 35 -32.15 -2.56 15.70
CA VAL A 35 -33.00 -3.75 15.91
C VAL A 35 -33.35 -3.94 17.40
N LEU A 36 -32.40 -3.69 18.31
CA LEU A 36 -32.62 -3.68 19.75
C LEU A 36 -33.58 -2.57 20.19
N LEU A 37 -33.40 -1.34 19.67
CA LEU A 37 -34.25 -0.19 20.01
C LEU A 37 -35.71 -0.34 19.55
N ILE A 38 -35.96 -1.07 18.44
CA ILE A 38 -37.31 -1.31 17.92
C ILE A 38 -37.96 -2.60 18.48
N GLY A 39 -37.33 -3.26 19.46
CA GLY A 39 -37.89 -4.43 20.14
C GLY A 39 -38.12 -5.64 19.23
N LYS A 40 -37.43 -5.72 18.09
CA LYS A 40 -37.53 -6.85 17.16
C LYS A 40 -36.59 -7.96 17.63
N PRO A 41 -36.94 -9.24 17.41
CA PRO A 41 -36.02 -10.34 17.69
C PRO A 41 -34.74 -10.15 16.87
N VAL A 42 -33.61 -10.16 17.57
CA VAL A 42 -32.30 -10.02 16.97
C VAL A 42 -32.03 -11.26 16.11
N PRO A 43 -31.71 -11.12 14.81
CA PRO A 43 -31.37 -12.27 13.99
C PRO A 43 -30.13 -12.97 14.56
N THR A 44 -30.19 -14.29 14.69
CA THR A 44 -29.05 -15.11 15.10
C THR A 44 -28.02 -15.10 13.98
N PHE A 45 -27.00 -14.24 14.11
CA PHE A 45 -25.84 -14.27 13.23
C PHE A 45 -24.91 -15.42 13.67
N PRO A 46 -24.31 -16.19 12.74
CA PRO A 46 -23.30 -17.19 13.09
C PRO A 46 -22.16 -16.55 13.91
N GLU A 47 -21.62 -17.27 14.90
CA GLU A 47 -20.64 -16.71 15.86
C GLU A 47 -19.42 -16.05 15.22
N ALA A 48 -19.04 -16.52 14.03
CA ALA A 48 -17.98 -15.97 13.22
C ALA A 48 -18.17 -14.48 12.83
N LEU A 49 -19.39 -13.94 12.87
CA LEU A 49 -19.66 -12.53 12.56
C LEU A 49 -19.44 -11.58 13.74
N TRP A 50 -19.41 -12.08 14.98
CA TRP A 50 -19.26 -11.25 16.18
C TRP A 50 -17.98 -11.53 16.97
N ASP A 51 -17.18 -12.54 16.61
CA ASP A 51 -15.92 -12.88 17.29
C ASP A 51 -14.94 -11.69 17.32
N ILE A 52 -15.06 -10.91 18.39
CA ILE A 52 -14.26 -9.71 18.71
C ILE A 52 -12.81 -10.06 19.08
N SER A 53 -12.52 -11.35 19.27
CA SER A 53 -11.21 -11.87 19.66
C SER A 53 -10.36 -12.32 18.47
N ARG A 54 -10.95 -12.45 17.27
CA ARG A 54 -10.13 -12.62 16.06
C ARG A 54 -9.24 -11.39 15.92
N PRO A 55 -7.91 -11.57 15.78
CA PRO A 55 -7.08 -10.51 15.26
C PRO A 55 -7.78 -10.03 14.00
N ARG A 56 -8.01 -8.72 13.91
CA ARG A 56 -8.26 -8.09 12.60
C ARG A 56 -7.23 -8.75 11.69
N ASP A 57 -7.61 -9.40 10.59
CA ASP A 57 -6.61 -9.79 9.57
C ASP A 57 -5.85 -8.51 9.30
N MET A 58 -4.66 -8.39 9.90
CA MET A 58 -3.98 -7.12 9.91
C MET A 58 -3.56 -6.96 8.47
N ALA A 59 -4.11 -5.93 7.82
CA ALA A 59 -3.81 -5.65 6.42
C ALA A 59 -2.28 -5.73 6.28
N LYS A 60 -1.82 -6.68 5.46
CA LYS A 60 -0.39 -6.93 5.31
C LYS A 60 0.26 -5.63 4.83
N PRO A 61 1.40 -5.22 5.41
CA PRO A 61 2.05 -3.98 5.02
C PRO A 61 2.48 -4.01 3.56
N VAL A 62 2.69 -2.83 2.99
CA VAL A 62 3.46 -2.67 1.77
C VAL A 62 4.94 -2.64 2.15
N PHE A 63 5.73 -3.51 1.55
CA PHE A 63 7.18 -3.49 1.75
C PHE A 63 7.78 -2.38 0.88
N VAL A 64 8.46 -1.42 1.51
CA VAL A 64 9.16 -0.32 0.84
C VAL A 64 10.66 -0.58 0.97
N LEU A 65 11.25 -1.13 -0.08
CA LEU A 65 12.62 -1.64 -0.07
C LEU A 65 13.55 -0.70 -0.83
N ASN A 66 14.68 -0.37 -0.19
CA ASN A 66 15.66 0.57 -0.71
C ASN A 66 17.03 -0.11 -0.85
N GLY A 67 17.58 -0.02 -2.05
CA GLY A 67 18.85 -0.62 -2.42
C GLY A 67 20.07 0.22 -2.05
N PRO A 68 21.23 -0.11 -2.66
CA PRO A 68 22.50 0.44 -2.22
C PRO A 68 22.64 1.95 -2.37
N ASN A 69 23.39 2.54 -1.45
CA ASN A 69 23.75 3.96 -1.34
C ASN A 69 22.58 4.91 -1.03
N LEU A 70 21.33 4.44 -0.95
CA LEU A 70 20.20 5.30 -0.57
C LEU A 70 20.27 5.76 0.89
N ASN A 71 20.98 5.03 1.75
CA ASN A 71 21.30 5.50 3.11
C ASN A 71 22.16 6.77 3.15
N MET A 72 22.81 7.13 2.04
CA MET A 72 23.68 8.32 1.94
C MET A 72 22.93 9.57 1.44
N LEU A 73 21.61 9.48 1.23
CA LEU A 73 20.80 10.65 0.85
C LEU A 73 20.92 11.79 1.87
N GLY A 74 20.94 13.02 1.38
CA GLY A 74 21.13 14.23 2.18
C GLY A 74 22.55 14.46 2.70
N GLN A 75 23.47 13.48 2.56
CA GLN A 75 24.85 13.58 3.05
C GLN A 75 25.87 13.92 1.95
N ARG A 76 25.57 13.60 0.68
CA ARG A 76 26.44 13.87 -0.47
C ARG A 76 25.91 15.03 -1.29
N GLU A 77 26.78 16.01 -1.55
CA GLU A 77 26.55 17.12 -2.49
C GLU A 77 25.12 17.70 -2.42
N PRO A 78 24.73 18.32 -1.28
CA PRO A 78 23.34 18.72 -1.04
C PRO A 78 22.80 19.73 -2.05
N GLU A 79 23.68 20.44 -2.74
CA GLU A 79 23.36 21.38 -3.83
C GLU A 79 22.92 20.66 -5.11
N VAL A 80 23.29 19.39 -5.29
CA VAL A 80 23.00 18.56 -6.48
C VAL A 80 21.85 17.59 -6.23
N TYR A 81 21.81 16.96 -5.04
CA TYR A 81 20.86 15.88 -4.73
C TYR A 81 19.74 16.28 -3.76
N GLY A 82 19.78 17.53 -3.26
CA GLY A 82 18.89 17.99 -2.21
C GLY A 82 19.36 17.57 -0.82
N ARG A 83 18.73 18.14 0.21
CA ARG A 83 19.04 17.87 1.62
C ARG A 83 18.20 16.77 2.24
N GLU A 84 17.25 16.21 1.48
CA GLU A 84 16.31 15.22 1.96
C GLU A 84 17.05 13.90 2.22
N THR A 85 16.94 13.42 3.46
CA THR A 85 17.53 12.16 3.91
C THR A 85 16.58 10.99 3.65
N LEU A 86 17.08 9.76 3.76
CA LEU A 86 16.22 8.59 3.63
C LEU A 86 15.17 8.49 4.76
N ASP A 87 15.48 9.02 5.95
CA ASP A 87 14.53 9.06 7.05
C ASP A 87 13.43 10.12 6.84
N ASP A 88 13.72 11.21 6.13
CA ASP A 88 12.68 12.15 5.68
C ASP A 88 11.74 11.45 4.68
N VAL A 89 12.29 10.67 3.73
CA VAL A 89 11.49 9.87 2.79
C VAL A 89 10.61 8.86 3.56
N ARG A 90 11.17 8.16 4.55
CA ARG A 90 10.41 7.23 5.40
C ARG A 90 9.23 7.92 6.06
N THR A 91 9.46 9.09 6.67
CA THR A 91 8.42 9.87 7.36
C THR A 91 7.27 10.23 6.40
N ARG A 92 7.60 10.63 5.17
CA ARG A 92 6.60 10.96 4.13
C ARG A 92 5.82 9.73 3.68
N VAL A 93 6.50 8.62 3.47
CA VAL A 93 5.91 7.32 3.08
C VAL A 93 4.94 6.83 4.15
N GLU A 94 5.35 6.82 5.41
CA GLU A 94 4.49 6.42 6.53
C GLU A 94 3.25 7.33 6.65
N ALA A 95 3.45 8.65 6.55
CA ALA A 95 2.35 9.62 6.60
C ALA A 95 1.37 9.46 5.43
N ARG A 96 1.87 9.14 4.23
CA ARG A 96 1.02 8.90 3.05
C ARG A 96 0.28 7.57 3.17
N ALA A 97 0.95 6.49 3.58
CA ALA A 97 0.35 5.18 3.80
C ALA A 97 -0.82 5.28 4.80
N ALA A 98 -0.63 5.99 5.92
CA ALA A 98 -1.69 6.20 6.90
C ALA A 98 -2.94 6.88 6.32
N LYS A 99 -2.77 7.87 5.42
CA LYS A 99 -3.88 8.54 4.73
C LYS A 99 -4.62 7.60 3.75
N LEU A 100 -3.94 6.58 3.25
CA LEU A 100 -4.49 5.56 2.36
C LEU A 100 -5.06 4.34 3.12
N GLY A 101 -4.96 4.31 4.45
CA GLY A 101 -5.35 3.14 5.26
C GLY A 101 -4.39 1.95 5.13
N LEU A 102 -3.16 2.19 4.66
CA LEU A 102 -2.09 1.20 4.52
C LEU A 102 -1.10 1.29 5.69
N THR A 103 -0.38 0.20 5.92
CA THR A 103 0.84 0.16 6.74
C THR A 103 2.04 -0.12 5.82
N VAL A 104 3.23 0.28 6.26
CA VAL A 104 4.47 0.09 5.49
C VAL A 104 5.53 -0.59 6.35
N ASP A 105 6.33 -1.42 5.70
CA ASP A 105 7.58 -1.93 6.24
C ASP A 105 8.73 -1.32 5.42
N PHE A 106 9.43 -0.34 6.00
CA PHE A 106 10.44 0.45 5.30
C PHE A 106 11.84 -0.04 5.65
N ARG A 107 12.55 -0.57 4.65
CA ARG A 107 13.88 -1.18 4.82
C ARG A 107 14.89 -0.64 3.82
N GLN A 108 16.17 -0.69 4.18
CA GLN A 108 17.28 -0.32 3.30
C GLN A 108 18.46 -1.25 3.51
N SER A 109 19.09 -1.69 2.42
CA SER A 109 20.37 -2.41 2.47
C SER A 109 21.28 -2.08 1.29
N ASN A 110 22.58 -2.19 1.55
CA ASN A 110 23.63 -2.16 0.52
C ASN A 110 23.94 -3.55 -0.05
N THR A 111 23.38 -4.61 0.53
CA THR A 111 23.68 -6.01 0.20
C THR A 111 22.55 -6.60 -0.64
N GLU A 112 22.87 -7.05 -1.85
CA GLU A 112 21.89 -7.65 -2.77
C GLU A 112 21.14 -8.83 -2.16
N GLY A 113 21.86 -9.76 -1.52
CA GLY A 113 21.26 -10.95 -0.92
C GLY A 113 20.25 -10.65 0.19
N GLU A 114 20.42 -9.55 0.91
CA GLU A 114 19.47 -9.13 1.94
C GLU A 114 18.17 -8.60 1.32
N ILE A 115 18.27 -7.80 0.26
CA ILE A 115 17.11 -7.32 -0.50
C ILE A 115 16.34 -8.51 -1.11
N ILE A 116 17.06 -9.49 -1.68
CA ILE A 116 16.46 -10.73 -2.19
C ILE A 116 15.72 -11.46 -1.06
N GLY A 117 16.32 -11.59 0.12
CA GLY A 117 15.69 -12.21 1.29
C GLY A 117 14.38 -11.51 1.69
N TRP A 118 14.36 -10.18 1.71
CA TRP A 118 13.15 -9.40 2.01
C TRP A 118 12.07 -9.55 0.94
N ILE A 119 12.45 -9.64 -0.33
CA ILE A 119 11.49 -9.90 -1.42
C ILE A 119 10.86 -11.29 -1.26
N GLN A 120 11.65 -12.29 -0.87
CA GLN A 120 11.13 -13.64 -0.60
C GLN A 120 10.22 -13.67 0.63
N GLU A 121 10.59 -12.97 1.70
CA GLU A 121 9.77 -12.78 2.91
C GLU A 121 8.40 -12.17 2.57
N ALA A 122 8.38 -11.19 1.66
CA ALA A 122 7.18 -10.48 1.26
C ALA A 122 6.05 -11.41 0.76
N ARG A 123 6.38 -12.53 0.09
CA ARG A 123 5.40 -13.49 -0.47
C ARG A 123 4.37 -13.99 0.57
N GLY A 124 4.72 -14.01 1.84
CA GLY A 124 3.79 -14.31 2.95
C GLY A 124 3.41 -13.10 3.79
N ALA A 125 4.28 -12.10 3.87
CA ALA A 125 4.19 -11.03 4.87
C ALA A 125 3.67 -9.69 4.33
N ALA A 126 3.65 -9.46 3.02
CA ALA A 126 3.30 -8.17 2.43
C ALA A 126 2.05 -8.24 1.53
N SER A 127 1.42 -7.09 1.29
CA SER A 127 0.37 -6.91 0.27
C SER A 127 0.92 -6.47 -1.08
N GLY A 128 2.11 -5.86 -1.10
CA GLY A 128 2.78 -5.39 -2.30
C GLY A 128 4.18 -4.86 -2.00
N ILE A 129 4.95 -4.57 -3.05
CA ILE A 129 6.33 -4.10 -2.94
C ILE A 129 6.50 -2.78 -3.69
N VAL A 130 7.05 -1.77 -3.01
CA VAL A 130 7.64 -0.58 -3.64
C VAL A 130 9.16 -0.75 -3.55
N LEU A 131 9.85 -0.76 -4.69
CA LEU A 131 11.28 -1.02 -4.75
C LEU A 131 12.03 0.11 -5.46
N ASN A 132 12.98 0.71 -4.76
CA ASN A 132 14.06 1.47 -5.38
C ASN A 132 15.35 0.68 -5.18
N ALA A 133 15.76 -0.11 -6.18
CA ALA A 133 16.94 -0.96 -6.09
C ALA A 133 18.27 -0.18 -6.24
N GLY A 134 18.23 1.15 -6.40
CA GLY A 134 19.41 1.96 -6.65
C GLY A 134 20.19 1.44 -7.87
N SER A 135 21.51 1.27 -7.73
CA SER A 135 22.35 0.75 -8.81
C SER A 135 22.05 -0.69 -9.20
N LEU A 136 21.49 -1.51 -8.30
CA LEU A 136 21.22 -2.93 -8.57
C LEU A 136 20.13 -3.12 -9.63
N THR A 137 19.30 -2.10 -9.85
CA THR A 137 18.30 -2.14 -10.92
C THR A 137 18.93 -2.44 -12.28
N HIS A 138 20.17 -2.00 -12.52
CA HIS A 138 20.83 -2.10 -13.81
C HIS A 138 21.59 -3.42 -14.01
N SER A 139 21.80 -4.20 -12.95
CA SER A 139 22.73 -5.35 -12.98
C SER A 139 22.17 -6.63 -12.36
N SER A 140 21.21 -6.56 -11.44
CA SER A 140 20.78 -7.71 -10.65
C SER A 140 19.69 -8.52 -11.34
N ILE A 141 20.07 -9.67 -11.88
CA ILE A 141 19.13 -10.71 -12.30
C ILE A 141 18.53 -11.42 -11.09
N GLY A 142 19.29 -11.56 -9.98
CA GLY A 142 18.80 -12.21 -8.77
C GLY A 142 17.60 -11.50 -8.13
N ILE A 143 17.59 -10.16 -8.12
CA ILE A 143 16.43 -9.37 -7.69
C ILE A 143 15.24 -9.59 -8.63
N LEU A 144 15.46 -9.60 -9.96
CA LEU A 144 14.39 -9.89 -10.91
C LEU A 144 13.74 -11.26 -10.65
N ASP A 145 14.55 -12.30 -10.48
CA ASP A 145 14.05 -13.65 -10.21
C ASP A 145 13.28 -13.72 -8.88
N ALA A 146 13.78 -13.03 -7.85
CA ALA A 146 13.09 -12.93 -6.57
C ALA A 146 11.74 -12.21 -6.69
N LEU A 147 11.66 -11.11 -7.45
CA LEU A 147 10.42 -10.37 -7.67
C LEU A 147 9.40 -11.21 -8.44
N ASN A 148 9.84 -11.93 -9.48
CA ASN A 148 8.98 -12.86 -10.23
C ASN A 148 8.43 -13.97 -9.33
N ALA A 149 9.23 -14.47 -8.38
CA ALA A 149 8.83 -15.49 -7.43
C ALA A 149 7.96 -14.98 -6.27
N ALA A 150 7.91 -13.67 -6.02
CA ALA A 150 7.16 -13.07 -4.92
C ALA A 150 5.64 -13.08 -5.15
N GLU A 151 5.18 -13.14 -6.42
CA GLU A 151 3.76 -13.18 -6.80
C GLU A 151 2.93 -12.00 -6.25
N LEU A 152 3.59 -10.85 -6.02
CA LEU A 152 2.99 -9.62 -5.50
C LEU A 152 3.05 -8.49 -6.54
N PRO A 153 2.15 -7.49 -6.47
CA PRO A 153 2.31 -6.27 -7.23
C PRO A 153 3.59 -5.53 -6.81
N VAL A 154 4.40 -5.12 -7.80
CA VAL A 154 5.65 -4.38 -7.60
C VAL A 154 5.54 -3.02 -8.31
N ILE A 155 5.89 -1.94 -7.63
CA ILE A 155 6.11 -0.62 -8.23
C ILE A 155 7.58 -0.24 -8.06
N GLU A 156 8.24 0.08 -9.17
CA GLU A 156 9.62 0.53 -9.17
C GLU A 156 9.69 2.05 -9.02
N VAL A 157 10.63 2.52 -8.19
CA VAL A 157 10.84 3.94 -7.93
C VAL A 157 12.29 4.32 -8.15
N HIS A 158 12.52 5.44 -8.83
CA HIS A 158 13.82 6.11 -8.95
C HIS A 158 13.69 7.58 -8.60
N LEU A 159 14.53 8.06 -7.68
CA LEU A 159 14.57 9.48 -7.31
C LEU A 159 14.89 10.37 -8.52
N SER A 160 15.93 10.00 -9.30
CA SER A 160 16.34 10.69 -10.51
C SER A 160 15.69 10.10 -11.76
N ASN A 161 15.61 10.89 -12.84
CA ASN A 161 15.20 10.37 -14.14
C ASN A 161 16.35 9.58 -14.75
N ILE A 162 16.29 8.25 -14.68
CA ILE A 162 17.35 7.34 -15.14
C ILE A 162 17.58 7.44 -16.66
N PHE A 163 16.57 7.83 -17.44
CA PHE A 163 16.67 7.99 -18.90
C PHE A 163 17.39 9.27 -19.34
N ARG A 164 17.63 10.21 -18.42
CA ARG A 164 18.44 11.41 -18.67
C ARG A 164 19.91 11.22 -18.30
N ARG A 165 20.27 10.03 -17.80
CA ARG A 165 21.62 9.72 -17.31
C ARG A 165 22.40 8.92 -18.35
N GLU A 166 23.55 8.38 -17.93
CA GLU A 166 24.39 7.54 -18.77
C GLU A 166 23.63 6.33 -19.31
N GLU A 167 23.98 5.87 -20.52
CA GLU A 167 23.24 4.81 -21.24
C GLU A 167 23.07 3.53 -20.42
N PHE A 168 24.08 3.14 -19.63
CA PHE A 168 24.01 1.96 -18.77
C PHE A 168 22.93 2.05 -17.67
N ARG A 169 22.36 3.24 -17.42
CA ARG A 169 21.27 3.45 -16.47
C ARG A 169 19.88 3.40 -17.09
N HIS A 170 19.79 3.34 -18.42
CA HIS A 170 18.48 3.33 -19.10
C HIS A 170 17.81 1.97 -19.00
N ARG A 171 18.58 0.90 -18.76
CA ARG A 171 18.07 -0.45 -18.58
C ARG A 171 17.86 -0.76 -17.10
N SER A 172 16.68 -1.27 -16.77
CA SER A 172 16.36 -1.80 -15.44
C SER A 172 15.81 -3.22 -15.55
N TYR A 173 16.40 -4.16 -14.82
CA TYR A 173 15.88 -5.52 -14.65
C TYR A 173 14.65 -5.55 -13.74
N VAL A 174 14.58 -4.66 -12.74
CA VAL A 174 13.40 -4.52 -11.88
C VAL A 174 12.16 -4.16 -12.70
N SER A 175 12.31 -3.32 -13.73
CA SER A 175 11.20 -2.91 -14.60
C SER A 175 10.53 -4.07 -15.32
N LEU A 176 11.23 -5.20 -15.50
CA LEU A 176 10.67 -6.39 -16.15
C LEU A 176 9.66 -7.12 -15.26
N ALA A 177 9.76 -6.97 -13.93
CA ALA A 177 8.81 -7.53 -12.97
C ALA A 177 7.80 -6.50 -12.43
N ALA A 178 8.10 -5.20 -12.54
CA ALA A 178 7.25 -4.13 -12.01
C ALA A 178 5.98 -3.92 -12.85
N LYS A 179 4.85 -3.62 -12.17
CA LYS A 179 3.60 -3.17 -12.81
C LYS A 179 3.72 -1.76 -13.38
N GLY A 180 4.57 -0.94 -12.79
CA GLY A 180 4.82 0.43 -13.21
C GLY A 180 6.14 0.94 -12.66
N VAL A 181 6.68 1.95 -13.32
CA VAL A 181 7.95 2.60 -12.97
C VAL A 181 7.71 4.10 -12.80
N ILE A 182 8.14 4.64 -11.68
CA ILE A 182 8.09 6.08 -11.37
C ILE A 182 9.52 6.57 -11.25
N CYS A 183 9.94 7.49 -12.13
CA CYS A 183 11.30 8.02 -12.09
C CYS A 183 11.36 9.54 -12.23
N GLY A 184 12.34 10.17 -11.56
CA GLY A 184 12.65 11.59 -11.74
C GLY A 184 11.79 12.58 -10.98
N LEU A 185 10.98 12.09 -10.02
CA LEU A 185 10.11 12.93 -9.20
C LEU A 185 10.63 13.07 -7.76
N GLY A 186 11.90 12.73 -7.51
CA GLY A 186 12.48 12.74 -6.17
C GLY A 186 11.70 11.87 -5.18
N ALA A 187 11.66 12.28 -3.91
CA ALA A 187 10.94 11.53 -2.86
C ALA A 187 9.43 11.41 -3.10
N GLN A 188 8.83 12.35 -3.84
CA GLN A 188 7.41 12.29 -4.19
C GLN A 188 7.07 11.01 -4.99
N GLY A 189 8.03 10.43 -5.69
CA GLY A 189 7.86 9.15 -6.39
C GLY A 189 7.42 8.01 -5.47
N TYR A 190 7.84 8.00 -4.21
CA TYR A 190 7.42 6.99 -3.24
C TYR A 190 5.96 7.16 -2.82
N GLU A 191 5.50 8.39 -2.60
CA GLU A 191 4.10 8.66 -2.27
C GLU A 191 3.16 8.26 -3.41
N LEU A 192 3.55 8.58 -4.65
CA LEU A 192 2.82 8.17 -5.85
C LEU A 192 2.82 6.64 -6.04
N ALA A 193 3.90 5.96 -5.65
CA ALA A 193 3.94 4.51 -5.66
C ALA A 193 2.96 3.89 -4.65
N LEU A 194 2.79 4.49 -3.48
CA LEU A 194 1.77 4.07 -2.51
C LEU A 194 0.35 4.31 -3.03
N ASP A 195 0.11 5.43 -3.72
CA ASP A 195 -1.18 5.72 -4.35
C ASP A 195 -1.53 4.66 -5.40
N ALA A 196 -0.55 4.29 -6.23
CA ALA A 196 -0.72 3.21 -7.20
C ALA A 196 -0.95 1.87 -6.47
N MET A 197 -0.16 1.57 -5.43
CA MET A 197 -0.26 0.32 -4.68
C MET A 197 -1.61 0.17 -3.99
N ALA A 198 -2.14 1.23 -3.38
CA ALA A 198 -3.46 1.22 -2.74
C ALA A 198 -4.55 0.75 -3.71
N ASN A 199 -4.49 1.14 -4.98
CA ASN A 199 -5.44 0.67 -5.99
C ASN A 199 -5.20 -0.78 -6.45
N LEU A 200 -3.96 -1.26 -6.36
CA LEU A 200 -3.60 -2.64 -6.74
C LEU A 200 -3.93 -3.66 -5.63
N THR A 201 -4.05 -3.21 -4.39
CA THR A 201 -4.28 -4.05 -3.21
C THR A 201 -5.66 -3.84 -2.57
N ALA A 202 -6.50 -2.96 -3.13
CA ALA A 202 -7.86 -2.68 -2.67
C ALA A 202 -8.86 -3.78 -3.07
#